data_AF-A0A078LYE9-F1
#
_entry.id   AF-A0A078LYE9-F1
#
_cell.length_a   1.000
_cell.length_b   1.000
_cell.length_c   1.000
_cell.angle_alpha   90.00
_cell.angle_beta   90.00
_cell.angle_gamma   90.00
#
_symmetry.space_group_name_H-M   'P 1'
#
loop_
_entity.id
_entity.type
_entity.pdbx_description
1 polymer ?
#
loop_
_entity_poly.entity_id
_entity_poly.type
_entity_poly.pdbx_seq_one_letter_code
_entity_poly.pdbx_strand_id
1 'polypeptide(L)'
;MVSYLCEVLQVSRSGYYNYFAQTSVERRTMKHQADERVKDEILKAYQFKRRHKGARQIKMTLQNQYKITYNLKRIRRIMKKFGIICPIRKANPYRRMAKATKEHRTCTNELQRNFKQGVAGKVLLTDITYLTY
;
A
#
# COMPACT_ATOMS: atom_id res chain seq x y z
N MET A 1 -2.04 18.67 41.36
CA MET A 1 -1.78 18.96 39.92
C MET A 1 -1.82 17.70 39.06
N VAL A 2 -0.98 16.69 39.31
CA VAL A 2 -0.97 15.42 38.53
C VAL A 2 -2.29 14.66 38.63
N SER A 3 -2.92 14.62 39.81
CA SER A 3 -4.24 14.02 40.03
C SER A 3 -5.34 14.65 39.17
N TYR A 4 -5.43 15.98 39.18
CA TYR A 4 -6.38 16.75 38.37
C TYR A 4 -6.18 16.52 36.87
N LEU A 5 -4.93 16.52 36.39
CA LEU A 5 -4.62 16.24 34.98
C LEU A 5 -4.99 14.81 34.58
N CYS A 6 -4.74 13.83 35.46
CA CYS A 6 -5.14 12.43 35.22
C CYS A 6 -6.66 12.27 35.15
N GLU A 7 -7.41 13.00 35.98
CA GLU A 7 -8.88 13.02 35.96
C GLU A 7 -9.43 13.64 34.68
N VAL A 8 -8.89 14.79 34.25
CA VAL A 8 -9.26 15.44 32.98
C VAL A 8 -8.97 14.55 31.77
N LEU A 9 -7.83 13.86 31.78
CA LEU A 9 -7.41 12.96 30.69
C LEU A 9 -8.01 11.54 30.79
N GLN A 10 -8.82 11.26 31.82
CA GLN A 10 -9.41 9.94 32.09
C GLN A 10 -8.38 8.80 32.19
N VAL A 11 -7.21 9.09 32.78
CA VAL A 11 -6.14 8.10 33.02
C VAL A 11 -6.04 7.83 34.51
N SER A 12 -5.81 6.56 34.90
CA SER A 12 -5.55 6.25 36.31
C SER A 12 -4.20 6.81 36.77
N ARG A 13 -4.13 7.32 38.00
CA ARG A 13 -2.86 7.82 38.57
C ARG A 13 -1.79 6.74 38.62
N SER A 14 -2.18 5.50 38.95
CA SER A 14 -1.27 4.34 38.94
C SER A 14 -0.76 4.04 37.52
N GLY A 15 -1.61 4.17 36.49
CA GLY A 15 -1.22 4.04 35.10
C GLY A 15 -0.22 5.12 34.67
N TYR A 16 -0.43 6.37 35.09
CA TYR A 16 0.50 7.47 34.85
C TYR A 16 1.88 7.17 35.43
N TYR A 17 1.98 6.88 36.74
CA TYR A 17 3.27 6.61 37.37
C TYR A 17 3.91 5.33 36.82
N ASN A 18 3.13 4.30 36.50
CA ASN A 18 3.66 3.10 35.86
C ASN A 18 4.22 3.36 34.46
N TYR A 19 3.61 4.25 33.67
CA TYR A 19 4.13 4.61 32.35
C TYR A 19 5.52 5.29 32.44
N PHE A 20 5.70 6.14 33.45
CA PHE A 20 6.97 6.84 33.73
C PHE A 20 7.92 6.05 34.64
N ALA A 21 7.50 4.90 35.17
CA ALA A 21 8.39 4.02 35.92
C ALA A 21 9.58 3.62 35.06
N GLN A 22 10.75 3.57 35.69
CA GLN A 22 12.03 3.29 35.04
C GLN A 22 11.97 2.01 34.18
N THR A 23 11.37 0.94 34.71
CA THR A 23 11.18 -0.34 34.01
C THR A 23 10.32 -0.23 32.75
N SER A 24 9.28 0.60 32.77
CA SER A 24 8.39 0.86 31.63
C SER A 24 9.06 1.73 30.58
N VAL A 25 9.86 2.71 31.00
CA VAL A 25 10.67 3.54 30.09
C VAL A 25 11.71 2.67 29.38
N GLU A 26 12.47 1.88 30.12
CA GLU A 26 13.50 0.96 29.58
C GLU A 26 12.91 -0.07 28.62
N ARG A 27 11.74 -0.64 28.95
CA ARG A 27 11.06 -1.56 28.04
C ARG A 27 10.68 -0.89 26.72
N ARG A 28 10.21 0.36 26.77
CA ARG A 28 9.83 1.13 25.57
C ARG A 28 11.06 1.49 24.74
N THR A 29 12.17 1.91 25.37
CA THR A 29 13.42 2.24 24.67
C THR A 29 14.04 1.00 24.04
N MET A 30 14.12 -0.14 24.74
CA MET A 30 14.59 -1.41 24.16
C MET A 30 13.75 -1.85 22.95
N LYS A 31 12.42 -1.74 23.06
CA LYS A 31 11.52 -2.04 21.94
C LYS A 31 11.74 -1.08 20.78
N HIS A 32 11.99 0.20 21.05
CA HIS A 32 12.31 1.19 20.02
C HIS A 32 13.60 0.83 19.28
N GLN A 33 14.68 0.54 20.01
CA GLN A 33 15.98 0.14 19.45
C GLN A 33 15.87 -1.15 18.63
N ALA A 34 15.08 -2.12 19.08
CA ALA A 34 14.80 -3.32 18.31
C ALA A 34 14.04 -3.01 17.00
N ASP A 35 13.06 -2.10 17.04
CA ASP A 35 12.35 -1.66 15.84
C ASP A 35 13.27 -0.89 14.87
N GLU A 36 14.24 -0.12 15.37
CA GLU A 36 15.24 0.58 14.53
C GLU A 36 16.18 -0.37 13.81
N ARG A 37 16.69 -1.41 14.48
CA ARG A 37 17.48 -2.46 13.82
C ARG A 37 16.71 -3.10 12.65
N VAL A 38 15.43 -3.38 12.85
CA VAL A 38 14.55 -3.94 11.81
C VAL A 38 14.29 -2.94 10.68
N LYS A 39 14.14 -1.65 11.01
CA LYS A 39 13.99 -0.58 10.02
C LYS A 39 15.18 -0.56 9.07
N ASP A 40 16.40 -0.67 9.59
CA ASP A 40 17.61 -0.62 8.76
C ASP A 40 17.69 -1.80 7.79
N GLU A 41 17.35 -3.01 8.23
CA GLU A 41 17.24 -4.19 7.36
C GLU A 41 16.15 -4.02 6.31
N ILE A 42 14.98 -3.48 6.69
CA ILE A 42 13.89 -3.17 5.77
C ILE A 42 14.31 -2.12 4.75
N LEU A 43 15.08 -1.10 5.15
CA LEU A 43 15.60 -0.06 4.26
C LEU A 43 16.60 -0.63 3.26
N LYS A 44 17.52 -1.50 3.71
CA LYS A 44 18.44 -2.25 2.81
C LYS A 44 17.64 -3.01 1.75
N ALA A 45 16.65 -3.78 2.18
CA ALA A 45 15.77 -4.51 1.27
C ALA A 45 14.90 -3.60 0.39
N TYR A 46 14.48 -2.43 0.89
CA TYR A 46 13.70 -1.44 0.13
C TYR A 46 14.52 -0.77 -0.97
N GLN A 47 15.79 -0.45 -0.70
CA GLN A 47 16.71 0.20 -1.66
C GLN A 47 17.35 -0.77 -2.66
N PHE A 48 17.36 -2.08 -2.37
CA PHE A 48 17.91 -3.11 -3.25
C PHE A 48 17.44 -2.98 -4.71
N LYS A 49 18.34 -2.93 -5.70
CA LYS A 49 17.97 -2.76 -7.13
C LYS A 49 17.17 -1.48 -7.46
N ARG A 50 17.25 -0.42 -6.65
CA ARG A 50 16.77 0.95 -6.95
C ARG A 50 15.33 1.08 -7.51
N ARG A 51 14.44 0.16 -7.14
CA ARG A 51 13.01 0.19 -7.51
C ARG A 51 12.15 0.23 -6.26
N HIS A 52 11.01 0.92 -6.33
CA HIS A 52 10.09 0.96 -5.19
C HIS A 52 9.54 -0.43 -4.88
N LYS A 53 9.50 -0.79 -3.59
CA LYS A 53 9.01 -2.08 -3.12
C LYS A 53 7.91 -1.92 -2.08
N GLY A 54 6.84 -2.69 -2.24
CA GLY A 54 5.83 -2.86 -1.19
C GLY A 54 6.23 -3.92 -0.15
N ALA A 55 5.47 -4.02 0.94
CA ALA A 55 5.76 -4.95 2.04
C ALA A 55 5.98 -6.41 1.61
N ARG A 56 5.21 -6.93 0.64
CA ARG A 56 5.40 -8.30 0.10
C ARG A 56 6.74 -8.47 -0.61
N GLN A 57 7.12 -7.50 -1.44
CA GLN A 57 8.38 -7.53 -2.18
C GLN A 57 9.59 -7.37 -1.24
N ILE A 58 9.44 -6.56 -0.19
CA ILE A 58 10.45 -6.45 0.88
C ILE A 58 10.63 -7.80 1.58
N LYS A 59 9.53 -8.48 1.94
CA LYS A 59 9.59 -9.83 2.53
C LYS A 59 10.37 -10.81 1.65
N MET A 60 10.04 -10.85 0.35
CA MET A 60 10.73 -11.73 -0.60
C MET A 60 12.22 -11.37 -0.74
N THR A 61 12.54 -10.07 -0.74
CA THR A 61 13.93 -9.61 -0.86
C THR A 61 14.74 -9.96 0.39
N LEU A 62 14.17 -9.76 1.59
CA LEU A 62 14.77 -10.14 2.87
C LEU A 62 15.06 -11.64 2.93
N GLN A 63 14.07 -12.47 2.55
CA GLN A 63 14.20 -13.92 2.59
C GLN A 63 15.22 -14.45 1.58
N ASN A 64 15.20 -13.94 0.34
CA ASN A 64 16.05 -14.49 -0.71
C ASN A 64 17.50 -14.02 -0.57
N GLN A 65 17.72 -12.72 -0.35
CA GLN A 65 19.05 -12.10 -0.46
C GLN A 65 19.77 -12.00 0.87
N TYR A 66 19.02 -11.78 1.95
CA TYR A 66 19.59 -11.58 3.29
C TYR A 66 19.34 -12.77 4.22
N LYS A 67 18.59 -13.79 3.77
CA LYS A 67 18.17 -14.97 4.57
C LYS A 67 17.42 -14.60 5.86
N ILE A 68 16.84 -13.39 5.91
CA ILE A 68 16.07 -12.89 7.05
C ILE A 68 14.59 -13.19 6.82
N THR A 69 13.98 -13.93 7.74
CA THR A 69 12.56 -14.27 7.66
C THR A 69 11.74 -13.44 8.64
N TYR A 70 11.04 -12.42 8.13
CA TYR A 70 10.08 -11.65 8.91
C TYR A 70 8.64 -11.88 8.51
N ASN A 71 7.77 -11.87 9.51
CA ASN A 71 6.32 -11.86 9.30
C ASN A 71 5.92 -10.57 8.56
N LEU A 72 5.02 -10.71 7.58
CA LEU A 72 4.50 -9.59 6.80
C LEU A 72 3.82 -8.53 7.69
N LYS A 73 3.18 -8.93 8.80
CA LYS A 73 2.59 -7.99 9.78
C LYS A 73 3.66 -7.12 10.45
N ARG A 74 4.81 -7.71 10.81
CA ARG A 74 5.96 -6.99 11.38
C ARG A 74 6.50 -5.96 10.40
N ILE A 75 6.74 -6.37 9.15
CA ILE A 75 7.22 -5.47 8.08
C ILE A 75 6.27 -4.28 7.91
N ARG A 76 4.95 -4.53 7.81
CA ARG A 76 3.95 -3.45 7.69
C ARG A 76 3.94 -2.50 8.90
N ARG A 77 4.04 -3.04 10.12
CA ARG A 77 4.11 -2.24 11.35
C ARG A 77 5.31 -1.29 11.32
N ILE A 78 6.49 -1.81 10.98
CA ILE A 78 7.73 -1.02 10.91
C ILE A 78 7.65 0.02 9.80
N MET A 79 7.18 -0.37 8.61
CA MET A 79 6.95 0.57 7.51
C MET A 79 6.02 1.71 7.91
N LYS A 80 4.90 1.42 8.61
CA LYS A 80 3.97 2.44 9.11
C LYS A 80 4.62 3.33 10.17
N LYS A 81 5.34 2.74 11.14
CA LYS A 81 6.01 3.46 12.23
C LYS A 81 7.04 4.49 11.72
N PHE A 82 7.80 4.13 10.69
CA PHE A 82 8.89 4.96 10.16
C PHE A 82 8.56 5.64 8.81
N GLY A 83 7.30 5.65 8.39
CA GLY A 83 6.88 6.36 7.17
C GLY A 83 7.45 5.80 5.86
N ILE A 84 7.82 4.51 5.80
CA ILE A 84 8.35 3.89 4.58
C ILE A 84 7.18 3.55 3.64
N ILE A 85 6.97 4.36 2.60
CA ILE A 85 5.85 4.26 1.68
C ILE A 85 6.32 3.79 0.29
N CYS A 86 5.49 2.97 -0.38
CA CYS A 86 5.70 2.57 -1.77
C CYS A 86 4.78 3.37 -2.71
N PRO A 87 5.31 4.29 -3.54
CA PRO A 87 4.51 5.19 -4.38
C PRO A 87 3.81 4.50 -5.57
N ILE A 88 4.37 3.40 -6.09
CA ILE A 88 3.96 2.77 -7.37
C ILE A 88 2.48 2.35 -7.41
N ARG A 89 1.84 2.07 -6.26
CA ARG A 89 0.44 1.61 -6.22
C ARG A 89 -0.60 2.74 -6.22
N LYS A 90 -0.22 4.00 -6.43
CA LYS A 90 -1.21 5.05 -6.67
C LYS A 90 -1.73 4.94 -8.09
N ALA A 91 -3.05 4.85 -8.25
CA ALA A 91 -3.66 4.97 -9.55
C ALA A 91 -3.28 6.34 -10.14
N ASN A 92 -2.68 6.36 -11.32
CA ASN A 92 -2.31 7.60 -11.99
C ASN A 92 -3.60 8.38 -12.35
N PRO A 93 -3.85 9.56 -11.75
CA PRO A 93 -5.09 10.33 -11.96
C PRO A 93 -5.29 10.70 -13.43
N TYR A 94 -4.21 11.11 -14.13
CA TYR A 94 -4.26 11.47 -15.55
C TYR A 94 -4.65 10.27 -16.42
N ARG A 95 -4.12 9.08 -16.11
CA ARG A 95 -4.48 7.84 -16.83
C ARG A 95 -5.94 7.43 -16.57
N ARG A 96 -6.47 7.69 -15.38
CA ARG A 96 -7.90 7.48 -15.06
C ARG A 96 -8.79 8.50 -15.75
N MET A 97 -8.39 9.77 -15.74
CA MET A 97 -9.09 10.86 -16.41
C MET A 97 -9.15 10.61 -17.92
N ALA A 98 -8.02 10.31 -18.56
CA ALA A 98 -7.98 9.92 -19.98
C ALA A 98 -8.76 8.64 -20.32
N LYS A 99 -9.06 7.76 -19.34
CA LYS A 99 -9.98 6.62 -19.54
C LYS A 99 -11.44 7.04 -19.39
N ALA A 100 -11.74 7.96 -18.48
CA ALA A 100 -13.09 8.49 -18.23
C ALA A 100 -13.56 9.45 -19.33
N THR A 101 -12.69 10.31 -19.84
CA THR A 101 -12.96 11.25 -20.94
C THR A 101 -13.09 10.55 -22.31
N LYS A 102 -12.96 9.22 -22.39
CA LYS A 102 -13.30 8.47 -23.61
C LYS A 102 -14.82 8.36 -23.78
N GLU A 103 -15.50 9.49 -23.87
CA GLU A 103 -16.91 9.58 -24.25
C GLU A 103 -17.16 8.87 -25.60
N HIS A 104 -16.20 8.98 -26.53
CA HIS A 104 -16.26 8.34 -27.85
C HIS A 104 -16.07 6.81 -27.88
N ARG A 105 -15.89 6.14 -26.72
CA ARG A 105 -15.87 4.66 -26.66
C ARG A 105 -17.17 4.05 -26.16
N THR A 106 -18.02 4.84 -25.51
CA THR A 106 -19.35 4.41 -25.08
C THR A 106 -20.38 4.94 -26.06
N CYS A 107 -20.27 4.54 -27.33
CA CYS A 107 -21.41 4.62 -28.23
C CYS A 107 -22.45 3.59 -27.77
N THR A 108 -23.73 3.93 -27.88
CA THR A 108 -24.81 2.98 -27.65
C THR A 108 -24.61 1.77 -28.56
N ASN A 109 -24.59 0.56 -27.99
CA ASN A 109 -24.52 -0.67 -28.79
C ASN A 109 -25.91 -0.96 -29.36
N GLU A 110 -26.25 -0.29 -30.45
CA GLU A 110 -27.56 -0.42 -31.10
C GLU A 110 -27.83 -1.84 -31.61
N LEU A 111 -26.78 -2.55 -32.04
CA LEU A 111 -26.89 -3.93 -32.51
C LEU A 111 -27.11 -4.94 -31.38
N GLN A 112 -26.71 -4.61 -30.15
CA GLN A 112 -26.75 -5.50 -28.97
C GLN A 112 -26.15 -6.89 -29.21
N ARG A 113 -25.13 -7.00 -30.08
CA ARG A 113 -24.51 -8.26 -30.53
C ARG A 113 -25.47 -9.23 -31.26
N ASN A 114 -26.57 -8.74 -31.82
CA ASN A 114 -27.48 -9.54 -32.62
C ASN A 114 -27.02 -9.66 -34.08
N PHE A 115 -26.04 -10.53 -34.33
CA PHE A 115 -25.41 -10.71 -35.65
C PHE A 115 -26.21 -11.58 -36.62
N LYS A 116 -27.19 -12.37 -36.14
CA LYS A 116 -27.93 -13.35 -36.95
C LYS A 116 -29.38 -12.89 -37.17
N GLN A 117 -29.57 -11.95 -38.10
CA GLN A 117 -30.89 -11.37 -38.36
C GLN A 117 -31.69 -12.05 -39.48
N GLY A 118 -31.26 -13.23 -39.94
CA GLY A 118 -31.97 -14.04 -40.96
C GLY A 118 -31.88 -13.52 -42.39
N VAL A 119 -31.40 -12.29 -42.60
CA VAL A 119 -31.27 -11.65 -43.92
C VAL A 119 -29.82 -11.21 -44.12
N ALA A 120 -29.21 -11.64 -45.23
CA ALA A 120 -27.85 -11.24 -45.60
C ALA A 120 -27.80 -9.73 -45.91
N GLY A 121 -26.73 -9.05 -45.50
CA GLY A 121 -26.52 -7.62 -45.78
C GLY A 121 -27.38 -6.64 -44.97
N LYS A 122 -28.21 -7.13 -44.03
CA LYS A 122 -29.10 -6.27 -43.22
C LYS A 122 -28.37 -5.34 -42.25
N VAL A 123 -27.20 -5.75 -41.76
CA VAL A 123 -26.34 -4.94 -40.89
C VAL A 123 -24.92 -4.99 -41.41
N LEU A 124 -24.29 -3.81 -41.54
CA LEU A 124 -22.90 -3.66 -41.92
C LEU A 124 -22.11 -3.12 -40.72
N LEU A 125 -20.95 -3.71 -40.46
CA LEU A 125 -20.04 -3.30 -39.40
C LEU A 125 -18.67 -3.03 -40.01
N THR A 126 -18.02 -1.97 -39.53
CA THR A 126 -16.65 -1.62 -39.89
C THR A 126 -15.79 -1.78 -38.65
N ASP A 127 -14.67 -2.50 -38.76
CA ASP A 127 -13.67 -2.59 -37.70
C ASP A 127 -12.35 -2.00 -38.18
N ILE A 128 -11.58 -1.42 -37.26
CA ILE A 128 -10.26 -0.86 -37.54
C ILE A 128 -9.22 -1.66 -36.76
N THR A 129 -8.25 -2.22 -37.49
CA THR A 129 -7.13 -2.96 -36.89
C THR A 129 -5.91 -2.06 -36.92
N TYR A 130 -5.39 -1.70 -35.75
CA TYR A 130 -4.12 -0.98 -35.65
C TYR A 130 -2.95 -1.94 -35.90
N LEU A 131 -2.10 -1.64 -36.87
CA LEU A 131 -0.83 -2.32 -37.09
C LEU A 131 0.28 -1.60 -36.34
N THR A 132 1.08 -2.34 -35.56
CA THR A 132 2.22 -1.79 -34.81
C THR A 132 3.48 -1.90 -35.67
N TYR A 133 4.09 -0.76 -36.00
CA TYR A 133 5.43 -0.63 -36.59
C TYR A 133 6.43 -0.18 -35.53
#